data_AF-A0A954JMS2-F1
#
_entry.id   AF-A0A954JMS2-F1
#
_cell.length_a   1.000
_cell.length_b   1.000
_cell.length_c   1.000
_cell.angle_alpha   90.00
_cell.angle_beta   90.00
_cell.angle_gamma   90.00
#
_symmetry.space_group_name_H-M   'P 1'
#
loop_
_entity.id
_entity.type
_entity.pdbx_description
1 polymer ?
#
loop_
_entity_poly.entity_id
_entity_poly.type
_entity_poly.pdbx_seq_one_letter_code
_entity_poly.pdbx_strand_id
1 'polypeptide(L)'
;MAKDKRTRDQKRKAKLAQKAKQRIKEASVAYHGEKYRTERFVPLWLEAEIGIYEVFLLSDRMLDDAKTYEALTSLVKDLRKGPLSQFAEVDNMVIDHGNLSQSVRENVIFKVRTFLDEQVGYTRDDIIGSLRSILGSMEKVSNCHAGCRDYMKHIEKFLRDEIGVSIDEISKEQFDAMQENLAMKG
;
A
#
# COMPACT_ATOMS: atom_id res chain seq x y z
N MET A 1 5.50 14.81 46.95
CA MET A 1 5.06 13.86 45.91
C MET A 1 3.55 13.95 45.74
N ALA A 2 3.04 14.32 44.57
CA ALA A 2 1.60 14.45 44.34
C ALA A 2 0.95 13.06 44.20
N LYS A 3 -0.05 12.75 45.05
CA LYS A 3 -0.82 11.51 44.95
C LYS A 3 -1.70 11.55 43.70
N ASP A 4 -1.59 10.53 42.85
CA ASP A 4 -2.37 10.39 41.62
C ASP A 4 -3.88 10.27 41.94
N LYS A 5 -4.63 11.34 41.63
CA LYS A 5 -6.07 11.52 41.93
C LYS A 5 -7.00 10.70 41.01
N ARG A 6 -6.47 9.92 40.07
CA ARG A 6 -7.28 9.13 39.14
C ARG A 6 -8.03 7.99 39.84
N THR A 7 -9.30 7.81 39.48
CA THR A 7 -10.15 6.72 40.01
C THR A 7 -9.67 5.36 39.50
N ARG A 8 -10.08 4.28 40.17
CA ARG A 8 -9.68 2.90 39.83
C ARG A 8 -10.04 2.54 38.39
N ASP A 9 -11.19 2.98 37.91
CA ASP A 9 -11.65 2.72 36.53
C ASP A 9 -10.89 3.56 35.49
N GLN A 10 -10.55 4.81 35.80
CA GLN A 10 -9.70 5.63 34.94
C GLN A 10 -8.31 4.99 34.78
N LYS A 11 -7.75 4.45 35.87
CA LYS A 11 -6.48 3.70 35.84
C LYS A 11 -6.61 2.42 35.01
N ARG A 12 -7.72 1.68 35.14
CA ARG A 12 -7.99 0.48 34.34
C ARG A 12 -8.11 0.79 32.85
N LYS A 13 -8.85 1.84 32.48
CA LYS A 13 -9.03 2.28 31.08
C LYS A 13 -7.71 2.77 30.47
N ALA A 14 -6.94 3.56 31.22
CA ALA A 14 -5.61 4.00 30.80
C ALA A 14 -4.63 2.83 30.61
N LYS A 15 -4.65 1.84 31.50
CA LYS A 15 -3.83 0.63 31.38
C LYS A 15 -4.21 -0.22 30.16
N LEU A 16 -5.50 -0.35 29.86
CA LEU A 16 -5.98 -1.05 28.66
C LEU A 16 -5.58 -0.30 27.38
N ALA A 17 -5.75 1.02 27.35
CA ALA A 17 -5.31 1.85 26.22
C ALA A 17 -3.78 1.81 26.03
N GLN A 18 -3.02 1.83 27.13
CA GLN A 18 -1.56 1.71 27.10
C GLN A 18 -1.12 0.32 26.61
N LYS A 19 -1.78 -0.76 27.05
CA LYS A 19 -1.53 -2.11 26.55
C LYS A 19 -1.90 -2.28 25.07
N ALA A 20 -2.98 -1.66 24.61
CA ALA A 20 -3.34 -1.64 23.19
C ALA A 20 -2.26 -0.90 22.38
N LYS A 21 -1.83 0.29 22.84
CA LYS A 21 -0.72 1.04 22.23
C LYS A 21 0.61 0.29 22.27
N GLN A 22 0.90 -0.44 23.35
CA GLN A 22 2.11 -1.26 23.47
C GLN A 22 2.07 -2.49 22.57
N ARG A 23 0.92 -3.16 22.42
CA ARG A 23 0.76 -4.26 21.45
C ARG A 23 0.95 -3.78 20.01
N ILE A 24 0.45 -2.59 19.68
CA ILE A 24 0.70 -1.94 18.40
C ILE A 24 2.21 -1.67 18.25
N LYS A 25 2.88 -1.12 19.27
CA LYS A 25 4.33 -0.85 19.25
C LYS A 25 5.20 -2.11 19.15
N GLU A 26 4.91 -3.16 19.92
CA GLU A 26 5.67 -4.42 19.89
C GLU A 26 5.47 -5.18 18.57
N ALA A 27 4.28 -5.10 17.97
CA ALA A 27 4.08 -5.54 16.59
C ALA A 27 4.90 -4.66 15.62
N SER A 28 4.97 -3.34 15.84
CA SER A 28 5.62 -2.37 14.96
C SER A 28 7.14 -2.51 14.86
N VAL A 29 7.85 -2.87 15.94
CA VAL A 29 9.34 -2.96 15.90
C VAL A 29 9.82 -4.16 15.08
N ALA A 30 9.05 -5.25 15.01
CA ALA A 30 9.34 -6.38 14.12
C ALA A 30 8.87 -6.15 12.67
N TYR A 31 8.01 -5.14 12.44
CA TYR A 31 7.33 -4.88 11.16
C TYR A 31 7.75 -3.60 10.44
N HIS A 32 8.52 -2.70 11.05
CA HIS A 32 8.92 -1.45 10.40
C HIS A 32 10.23 -1.63 9.63
N GLY A 33 10.13 -1.58 8.31
CA GLY A 33 11.25 -1.69 7.38
C GLY A 33 12.19 -0.48 7.40
N GLU A 34 12.54 0.09 8.56
CA GLU A 34 13.38 1.31 8.66
C GLU A 34 14.69 1.18 7.86
N LYS A 35 15.29 -0.03 7.84
CA LYS A 35 16.46 -0.38 7.00
C LYS A 35 16.23 -0.14 5.50
N TYR A 36 15.00 -0.34 5.05
CA TYR A 36 14.61 -0.20 3.66
C TYR A 36 14.25 1.25 3.33
N ARG A 37 14.31 2.18 4.30
CA ARG A 37 14.11 3.61 4.07
C ARG A 37 15.35 4.32 3.55
N THR A 38 15.79 3.88 2.38
CA THR A 38 16.95 4.45 1.68
C THR A 38 16.61 4.73 0.23
N GLU A 39 17.36 5.63 -0.39
CA GLU A 39 17.15 6.05 -1.79
C GLU A 39 17.10 4.88 -2.77
N ARG A 40 17.86 3.81 -2.50
CA ARG A 40 17.85 2.58 -3.31
C ARG A 40 16.46 1.94 -3.46
N PHE A 41 15.62 2.03 -2.44
CA PHE A 41 14.32 1.37 -2.43
C PHE A 41 13.16 2.31 -2.79
N VAL A 42 13.44 3.61 -2.96
CA VAL A 42 12.42 4.60 -3.34
C VAL A 42 11.67 4.20 -4.62
N PRO A 43 12.32 3.74 -5.70
CA PRO A 43 11.59 3.31 -6.90
C PRO A 43 10.62 2.17 -6.63
N LEU A 44 11.06 1.16 -5.86
CA LEU A 44 10.22 0.00 -5.52
C LEU A 44 9.02 0.39 -4.64
N TRP A 45 9.19 1.38 -3.76
CA TRP A 45 8.10 1.93 -2.97
C TRP A 45 7.11 2.69 -3.82
N LEU A 46 7.64 3.53 -4.71
CA LEU A 46 6.86 4.38 -5.57
C LEU A 46 5.94 3.54 -6.46
N GLU A 47 6.45 2.45 -7.04
CA GLU A 47 5.65 1.53 -7.86
C GLU A 47 4.53 0.86 -7.05
N ALA A 48 4.81 0.47 -5.81
CA ALA A 48 3.79 -0.08 -4.93
C ALA A 48 2.73 0.99 -4.55
N GLU A 49 3.14 2.22 -4.26
CA GLU A 49 2.23 3.32 -3.95
C GLU A 49 1.39 3.75 -5.16
N ILE A 50 1.98 3.74 -6.37
CA ILE A 50 1.26 3.94 -7.64
C ILE A 50 0.20 2.85 -7.81
N GLY A 51 0.55 1.57 -7.58
CA GLY A 51 -0.41 0.47 -7.66
C GLY A 51 -1.58 0.61 -6.69
N ILE A 52 -1.33 1.09 -5.48
CA ILE A 52 -2.40 1.42 -4.50
C ILE A 52 -3.25 2.58 -5.02
N TYR A 53 -2.60 3.63 -5.52
CA TYR A 53 -3.28 4.85 -5.95
C TYR A 53 -4.16 4.64 -7.19
N GLU A 54 -3.72 3.83 -8.15
CA GLU A 54 -4.55 3.43 -9.29
C GLU A 54 -5.84 2.73 -8.84
N VAL A 55 -5.75 1.80 -7.89
CA VAL A 55 -6.93 1.12 -7.34
C VAL A 55 -7.84 2.12 -6.62
N PHE A 56 -7.26 3.09 -5.90
CA PHE A 56 -8.03 4.15 -5.29
C PHE A 56 -8.80 4.97 -6.33
N LEU A 57 -8.19 5.35 -7.45
CA LEU A 57 -8.87 6.08 -8.52
C LEU A 57 -9.95 5.23 -9.20
N LEU A 58 -9.58 4.05 -9.70
CA LEU A 58 -10.47 3.15 -10.43
C LEU A 58 -11.64 2.62 -9.60
N SER A 59 -11.55 2.70 -8.27
CA SER A 59 -12.65 2.37 -7.36
C SER A 59 -13.53 3.56 -6.99
N ASP A 60 -13.52 4.65 -7.77
CA ASP A 60 -14.21 5.91 -7.44
C ASP A 60 -13.85 6.42 -6.05
N ARG A 61 -12.57 6.28 -5.68
CA ARG A 61 -12.03 6.69 -4.36
C ARG A 61 -12.69 5.96 -3.19
N MET A 62 -13.25 4.77 -3.42
CA MET A 62 -13.89 3.96 -2.37
C MET A 62 -12.89 3.22 -1.48
N LEU A 63 -11.67 3.00 -1.97
CA LEU A 63 -10.61 2.33 -1.20
C LEU A 63 -10.32 3.10 0.10
N ASP A 64 -10.18 2.35 1.20
CA ASP A 64 -9.87 2.87 2.52
C ASP A 64 -8.53 2.31 3.04
N ASP A 65 -8.01 2.95 4.08
CA ASP A 65 -6.71 2.62 4.65
C ASP A 65 -6.71 1.20 5.24
N ALA A 66 -7.87 0.71 5.74
CA ALA A 66 -7.97 -0.62 6.34
C ALA A 66 -7.84 -1.72 5.30
N LYS A 67 -8.54 -1.60 4.16
CA LYS A 67 -8.45 -2.55 3.04
C LYS A 67 -7.06 -2.55 2.42
N THR A 68 -6.45 -1.36 2.30
CA THR A 68 -5.07 -1.24 1.82
C THR A 68 -4.09 -1.93 2.78
N TYR A 69 -4.25 -1.72 4.09
CA TYR A 69 -3.39 -2.35 5.10
C TYR A 69 -3.53 -3.88 5.08
N GLU A 70 -4.76 -4.38 4.97
CA GLU A 70 -5.06 -5.80 4.82
C GLU A 70 -4.39 -6.40 3.57
N ALA A 71 -4.52 -5.72 2.43
CA ALA A 71 -3.93 -6.14 1.16
C ALA A 71 -2.41 -6.32 1.26
N LEU A 72 -1.72 -5.27 1.73
CA LEU A 72 -0.26 -5.26 1.86
C LEU A 72 0.22 -6.26 2.92
N THR A 73 -0.51 -6.41 4.03
CA THR A 73 -0.19 -7.40 5.06
C THR A 73 -0.30 -8.83 4.52
N SER A 74 -1.36 -9.11 3.76
CA SER A 74 -1.56 -10.42 3.12
C SER A 74 -0.50 -10.69 2.06
N LEU A 75 -0.17 -9.70 1.24
CA LEU A 75 0.91 -9.79 0.26
C LEU A 75 2.25 -10.13 0.92
N VAL A 76 2.63 -9.42 1.98
CA VAL A 76 3.85 -9.71 2.75
C VAL A 76 3.85 -11.13 3.32
N LYS A 77 2.70 -11.63 3.79
CA LYS A 77 2.59 -13.02 4.29
C LYS A 77 2.79 -14.04 3.17
N ASP A 78 2.29 -13.78 1.97
CA ASP A 78 2.45 -14.70 0.85
C ASP A 78 3.86 -14.68 0.27
N LEU A 79 4.48 -13.50 0.16
CA LEU A 79 5.89 -13.36 -0.25
C LEU A 79 6.85 -14.11 0.69
N ARG A 80 6.51 -14.24 1.97
CA ARG A 80 7.29 -15.07 2.90
C ARG A 80 7.22 -16.55 2.58
N LYS A 81 6.12 -17.03 1.97
CA LYS A 81 5.91 -18.45 1.64
C LYS A 81 6.56 -18.86 0.32
N GLY A 82 6.67 -17.95 -0.64
CA GLY A 82 7.18 -18.27 -1.98
C GLY A 82 7.59 -17.05 -2.81
N PRO A 83 8.20 -17.27 -3.98
CA PRO A 83 8.60 -16.19 -4.88
C PRO A 83 7.39 -15.51 -5.54
N LEU A 84 7.60 -14.27 -6.00
CA LEU A 84 6.57 -13.51 -6.70
C LEU A 84 6.03 -14.26 -7.91
N SER A 85 6.84 -15.01 -8.64
CA SER A 85 6.44 -15.76 -9.85
C SER A 85 5.25 -16.71 -9.65
N GLN A 86 4.88 -17.03 -8.40
CA GLN A 86 3.71 -17.86 -8.08
C GLN A 86 2.37 -17.13 -8.17
N PHE A 87 2.35 -15.80 -8.24
CA PHE A 87 1.11 -15.05 -8.46
C PHE A 87 0.75 -15.07 -9.95
N ALA A 88 -0.53 -15.17 -10.29
CA ALA A 88 -0.95 -15.13 -11.70
C ALA A 88 -0.45 -13.85 -12.39
N GLU A 89 -0.10 -13.94 -13.67
CA GLU A 89 0.04 -12.75 -14.51
C GLU A 89 -1.35 -12.14 -14.68
N VAL A 90 -1.46 -10.86 -14.37
CA VAL A 90 -2.71 -10.11 -14.47
C VAL A 90 -2.60 -9.25 -15.72
N ASP A 91 -3.10 -9.77 -16.84
CA ASP A 91 -3.03 -9.07 -18.14
C ASP A 91 -3.99 -7.88 -18.20
N ASN A 92 -5.09 -7.92 -17.43
CA ASN A 92 -6.06 -6.84 -17.33
C ASN A 92 -6.56 -6.73 -15.90
N MET A 93 -6.27 -5.60 -15.27
CA MET A 93 -6.74 -5.33 -13.92
C MET A 93 -8.24 -5.01 -13.94
N VAL A 94 -9.03 -5.86 -13.28
CA VAL A 94 -10.46 -5.62 -13.05
C VAL A 94 -10.65 -5.23 -11.59
N ILE A 95 -11.23 -4.06 -11.34
CA ILE A 95 -11.61 -3.66 -9.99
C ILE A 95 -12.83 -4.45 -9.53
N ASP A 96 -12.64 -5.26 -8.50
CA ASP A 96 -13.74 -5.84 -7.76
C ASP A 96 -14.10 -4.91 -6.60
N HIS A 97 -15.15 -4.09 -6.78
CA HIS A 97 -15.64 -3.21 -5.72
C HIS A 97 -16.09 -3.97 -4.45
N GLY A 98 -16.43 -5.25 -4.58
CA GLY A 98 -16.72 -6.14 -3.45
C GLY A 98 -15.48 -6.57 -2.68
N ASN A 99 -14.29 -6.54 -3.31
CA ASN A 99 -13.03 -7.01 -2.74
C ASN A 99 -11.83 -6.12 -3.10
N LEU A 100 -11.93 -4.83 -2.77
CA LEU A 100 -10.87 -3.86 -3.08
C LEU A 100 -9.51 -4.22 -2.46
N SER A 101 -9.45 -4.95 -1.35
CA SER A 101 -8.17 -5.39 -0.77
C SER A 101 -7.46 -6.40 -1.70
N GLN A 102 -8.20 -7.29 -2.36
CA GLN A 102 -7.63 -8.18 -3.37
C GLN A 102 -7.20 -7.40 -4.62
N SER A 103 -7.99 -6.44 -5.09
CA SER A 103 -7.61 -5.58 -6.23
C SER A 103 -6.33 -4.77 -5.95
N VAL A 104 -6.16 -4.23 -4.73
CA VAL A 104 -4.89 -3.59 -4.32
C VAL A 104 -3.73 -4.57 -4.39
N ARG A 105 -3.89 -5.77 -3.82
CA ARG A 105 -2.84 -6.78 -3.81
C ARG A 105 -2.40 -7.15 -5.22
N GLU A 106 -3.35 -7.39 -6.12
CA GLU A 106 -3.08 -7.76 -7.51
C GLU A 106 -2.37 -6.63 -8.26
N ASN A 107 -2.85 -5.39 -8.12
CA ASN A 107 -2.23 -4.28 -8.83
C ASN A 107 -0.82 -3.93 -8.31
N VAL A 108 -0.60 -4.00 -7.00
CA VAL A 108 0.74 -3.83 -6.43
C VAL A 108 1.69 -4.91 -6.93
N ILE A 109 1.24 -6.17 -7.03
CA ILE A 109 2.04 -7.24 -7.63
C ILE A 109 2.38 -6.91 -9.08
N PHE A 110 1.40 -6.48 -9.87
CA PHE A 110 1.58 -6.11 -11.27
C PHE A 110 2.65 -5.02 -11.42
N LYS A 111 2.49 -3.86 -10.77
CA LYS A 111 3.44 -2.75 -10.84
C LYS A 111 4.84 -3.13 -10.39
N VAL A 112 4.95 -3.80 -9.25
CA VAL A 112 6.24 -4.24 -8.73
C VAL A 112 6.93 -5.21 -9.70
N ARG A 113 6.18 -6.15 -10.31
CA ARG A 113 6.77 -7.07 -11.29
C ARG A 113 7.26 -6.34 -12.54
N THR A 114 6.43 -5.49 -13.14
CA THR A 114 6.81 -4.71 -14.32
C THR A 114 8.10 -3.93 -14.07
N PHE A 115 8.22 -3.29 -12.91
CA PHE A 115 9.44 -2.60 -12.50
C PHE A 115 10.65 -3.55 -12.34
N LEU A 116 10.46 -4.73 -11.75
CA LEU A 116 11.52 -5.71 -11.55
C LEU A 116 12.00 -6.38 -12.85
N ASP A 117 11.12 -6.49 -13.85
CA ASP A 117 11.50 -7.00 -15.17
C ASP A 117 12.44 -6.02 -15.89
N GLU A 118 12.31 -4.72 -15.60
CA GLU A 118 13.17 -3.66 -16.13
C GLU A 118 14.43 -3.42 -15.28
N GLN A 119 14.44 -3.85 -14.01
CA GLN A 119 15.47 -3.51 -13.04
C GLN A 119 16.09 -4.74 -12.36
N VAL A 120 17.41 -4.91 -12.52
CA VAL A 120 18.14 -6.02 -11.90
C VAL A 120 18.57 -5.66 -10.47
N GLY A 121 18.44 -6.61 -9.54
CA GLY A 121 19.16 -6.57 -8.25
C GLY A 121 18.31 -6.29 -6.99
N TYR A 122 16.99 -6.41 -7.08
CA TYR A 122 16.13 -6.48 -5.90
C TYR A 122 15.86 -7.93 -5.51
N THR A 123 16.02 -8.23 -4.22
CA THR A 123 15.68 -9.53 -3.66
C THR A 123 14.25 -9.55 -3.16
N ARG A 124 13.72 -10.75 -2.91
CA ARG A 124 12.42 -10.93 -2.26
C ARG A 124 12.33 -10.20 -0.91
N ASP A 125 13.41 -10.21 -0.14
CA ASP A 125 13.45 -9.56 1.18
C ASP A 125 13.42 -8.03 1.06
N ASP A 126 13.97 -7.48 -0.03
CA ASP A 126 13.88 -6.06 -0.34
C ASP A 126 12.44 -5.63 -0.62
N ILE A 127 11.69 -6.45 -1.35
CA ILE A 127 10.28 -6.22 -1.64
C ILE A 127 9.45 -6.31 -0.36
N ILE A 128 9.65 -7.37 0.43
CA ILE A 128 9.00 -7.52 1.73
C ILE A 128 9.31 -6.33 2.65
N GLY A 129 10.57 -5.89 2.68
CA GLY A 129 11.03 -4.76 3.46
C GLY A 129 10.40 -3.44 3.03
N SER A 130 10.25 -3.26 1.71
CA SER A 130 9.64 -2.12 1.09
C SER A 130 8.15 -1.98 1.41
N LEU A 131 7.38 -3.06 1.20
CA LEU A 131 5.95 -3.09 1.55
C LEU A 131 5.72 -2.85 3.06
N ARG A 132 6.64 -3.33 3.91
CA ARG A 132 6.62 -3.05 5.34
C ARG A 132 6.90 -1.60 5.70
N SER A 133 7.74 -0.92 4.92
CA SER A 133 7.97 0.52 5.09
C SER A 133 6.71 1.32 4.80
N ILE A 134 5.97 0.92 3.76
CA ILE A 134 4.66 1.48 3.41
C ILE A 134 3.66 1.25 4.55
N LEU A 135 3.51 0.01 5.04
CA LEU A 135 2.67 -0.30 6.21
C LEU A 135 3.04 0.57 7.42
N GLY A 136 4.34 0.79 7.67
CA GLY A 136 4.80 1.69 8.73
C GLY A 136 4.54 3.17 8.48
N SER A 137 4.37 3.60 7.22
CA SER A 137 3.89 4.95 6.88
C SER A 137 2.39 5.06 7.16
N MET A 138 1.60 4.07 6.74
CA MET A 138 0.17 3.99 7.00
C MET A 138 -0.14 4.07 8.50
N GLU A 139 0.61 3.36 9.35
CA GLU A 139 0.41 3.40 10.80
C GLU A 139 0.71 4.78 11.43
N LYS A 140 1.55 5.59 10.78
CA LYS A 140 1.87 6.96 11.23
C LYS A 140 0.84 7.98 10.76
N VAL A 141 0.31 7.79 9.55
CA VAL A 141 -0.59 8.75 8.88
C VAL A 141 -2.06 8.44 9.16
N SER A 142 -2.43 7.17 9.15
CA SER A 142 -3.83 6.74 9.26
C SER A 142 -4.31 6.80 10.70
N ASN A 143 -5.46 7.45 10.90
CA ASN A 143 -6.19 7.30 12.14
C ASN A 143 -6.97 5.97 12.10
N CYS A 144 -6.61 5.02 12.97
CA CYS A 144 -7.08 3.62 13.04
C CYS A 144 -8.60 3.37 13.17
N HIS A 145 -9.42 3.87 12.24
CA HIS A 145 -10.87 3.62 12.18
C HIS A 145 -11.28 3.13 10.78
N ALA A 146 -12.31 2.28 10.73
CA ALA A 146 -12.87 1.80 9.47
C ALA A 146 -13.38 2.97 8.61
N GLY A 147 -13.14 2.91 7.29
CA GLY A 147 -13.51 3.98 6.35
C GLY A 147 -12.60 5.21 6.37
N CYS A 148 -11.53 5.20 7.19
CA CYS A 148 -10.50 6.23 7.13
C CYS A 148 -9.75 6.18 5.79
N ARG A 149 -9.43 7.35 5.24
CA ARG A 149 -8.73 7.51 3.95
C ARG A 149 -7.58 8.50 4.08
N ASP A 150 -7.01 8.63 5.27
CA ASP A 150 -5.98 9.63 5.54
C ASP A 150 -4.69 9.28 4.81
N TYR A 151 -4.36 7.98 4.76
CA TYR A 151 -3.23 7.52 3.96
C TYR A 151 -3.52 7.67 2.46
N MET A 152 -4.73 7.35 1.99
CA MET A 152 -5.11 7.58 0.58
C MET A 152 -4.96 9.05 0.14
N LYS A 153 -5.40 9.99 0.98
CA LYS A 153 -5.22 11.43 0.73
C LYS A 153 -3.75 11.83 0.75
N HIS A 154 -2.95 11.21 1.63
CA HIS A 154 -1.53 11.47 1.72
C HIS A 154 -0.79 11.03 0.45
N ILE A 155 -1.01 9.80 -0.02
CA ILE A 155 -0.40 9.32 -1.27
C ILE A 155 -0.92 10.10 -2.49
N GLU A 156 -2.21 10.44 -2.54
CA GLU A 156 -2.73 11.26 -3.63
C GLU A 156 -2.02 12.60 -3.72
N LYS A 157 -1.90 13.29 -2.57
CA LYS A 157 -1.20 14.57 -2.49
C LYS A 157 0.26 14.43 -2.91
N PHE A 158 0.95 13.41 -2.39
CA PHE A 158 2.36 13.16 -2.70
C PHE A 158 2.56 12.90 -4.20
N LEU A 159 1.79 11.98 -4.78
CA LEU A 159 1.92 11.58 -6.18
C LEU A 159 1.55 12.72 -7.14
N ARG A 160 0.44 13.43 -6.88
CA ARG A 160 -0.01 14.53 -7.75
C ARG A 160 0.81 15.80 -7.58
N ASP A 161 0.99 16.25 -6.33
CA ASP A 161 1.50 17.60 -6.07
C ASP A 161 3.02 17.64 -6.00
N GLU A 162 3.67 16.57 -5.50
CA GLU A 162 5.12 16.57 -5.27
C GLU A 162 5.89 15.87 -6.40
N ILE A 163 5.38 14.76 -6.93
CA ILE A 163 6.03 14.01 -8.02
C ILE A 163 5.47 14.40 -9.39
N GLY A 164 4.23 14.89 -9.46
CA GLY A 164 3.59 15.26 -10.72
C GLY A 164 3.08 14.05 -11.53
N VAL A 165 2.78 12.94 -10.87
CA VAL A 165 2.16 11.77 -11.50
C VAL A 165 0.71 12.10 -11.85
N SER A 166 0.38 12.15 -13.14
CA SER A 166 -0.99 12.15 -13.64
C SER A 166 -1.37 10.74 -14.06
N ILE A 167 -2.52 10.26 -13.58
CA ILE A 167 -3.14 9.02 -14.05
C ILE A 167 -4.40 9.46 -14.77
N ASP A 168 -4.40 9.27 -16.08
CA ASP A 168 -5.54 9.58 -16.93
C ASP A 168 -6.36 8.31 -17.10
N GLU A 169 -7.65 8.38 -16.79
CA GLU A 169 -8.59 7.31 -17.13
C GLU A 169 -8.83 7.35 -18.64
N ILE A 170 -8.25 6.39 -19.36
CA ILE A 170 -8.49 6.22 -20.78
C ILE A 170 -9.66 5.26 -20.92
N SER A 171 -10.75 5.71 -21.56
CA SER A 171 -11.86 4.82 -21.89
C SER A 171 -11.37 3.68 -22.80
N LYS A 172 -12.03 2.53 -22.74
CA LYS A 172 -11.68 1.39 -23.59
C LYS A 172 -11.67 1.75 -25.08
N GLU A 173 -12.61 2.58 -25.50
CA GLU A 173 -12.71 3.11 -26.87
C GLU A 173 -11.50 3.97 -27.25
N GLN A 174 -11.00 4.80 -26.35
CA GLN A 174 -9.79 5.60 -26.56
C GLN A 174 -8.53 4.72 -26.57
N PHE A 175 -8.47 3.69 -25.73
CA PHE A 175 -7.36 2.76 -25.69
C PHE A 175 -7.28 1.93 -26.98
N ASP A 176 -8.41 1.38 -27.43
CA ASP A 176 -8.52 0.64 -28.69
C ASP A 176 -8.15 1.52 -29.90
N ALA A 177 -8.61 2.77 -29.91
CA ALA A 177 -8.23 3.76 -30.93
C ALA A 177 -6.74 4.12 -30.88
N MET A 178 -6.11 4.16 -29.71
CA MET A 178 -4.66 4.39 -29.59
C MET A 178 -3.86 3.20 -30.12
N GLN A 179 -4.28 1.97 -29.83
CA GLN A 179 -3.65 0.74 -30.33
C GLN A 179 -3.74 0.63 -31.85
N GLU A 180 -4.90 0.93 -32.46
CA GLU A 180 -5.04 0.96 -33.92
C GLU A 180 -4.12 2.00 -34.57
N ASN A 181 -3.98 3.18 -33.96
CA ASN A 181 -3.10 4.23 -34.47
C ASN A 181 -1.60 3.89 -34.35
N LEU A 182 -1.22 3.10 -33.34
CA LEU A 182 0.14 2.56 -33.19
C LEU A 182 0.43 1.46 -34.22
N ALA A 183 -0.54 0.58 -34.48
CA ALA A 183 -0.42 -0.50 -35.46
C ALA A 183 -0.35 0.00 -36.91
N MET A 184 -0.97 1.13 -37.24
CA MET A 184 -0.90 1.73 -38.58
C MET A 184 0.36 2.57 -38.85
N LYS A 185 1.19 2.84 -37.84
CA LYS A 185 2.42 3.63 -37.96
C LYS A 185 3.71 2.80 -37.96
N GLY A 186 3.62 1.48 -37.76
CA GLY A 186 4.73 0.53 -37.91
C GLY A 186 4.72 -0.13 -39.28
#